data_AF-A0A969ADP3-F1
#
_entry.id   AF-A0A969ADP3-F1
#
_cell.length_a   1.000
_cell.length_b   1.000
_cell.length_c   1.000
_cell.angle_alpha   90.00
_cell.angle_beta   90.00
_cell.angle_gamma   90.00
#
_symmetry.space_group_name_H-M   'P 1'
#
loop_
_entity.id
_entity.type
_entity.pdbx_description
1 polymer ?
#
loop_
_entity_poly.entity_id
_entity_poly.type
_entity_poly.pdbx_seq_one_letter_code
_entity_poly.pdbx_strand_id
1 'polypeptide(L)'
;MPKIPNCDRCRFYCGSHYLVCAVLPNGPDGRECYHFAPEPNAEPQELWEPQGVRYIDDELVIERVTYNGEEIRQLPQHWTREEQLWPIDNHPMFTGRCPSCGAEFDRDFTARVHWDCDCGWMDDSV
;
A
#
# COMPACT_ATOMS: atom_id res chain seq x y z
N MET A 1 31.22 25.08 -14.52
CA MET A 1 31.05 23.67 -14.90
C MET A 1 29.65 23.24 -14.48
N PRO A 2 28.85 22.63 -15.37
CA PRO A 2 27.53 22.12 -14.99
C PRO A 2 27.70 21.00 -13.94
N LYS A 3 26.86 21.01 -12.90
CA LYS A 3 26.83 19.94 -11.90
C LYS A 3 26.36 18.65 -12.58
N ILE A 4 27.02 17.54 -12.28
CA ILE A 4 26.52 16.21 -12.65
C ILE A 4 25.27 15.92 -11.81
N PRO A 5 24.21 15.31 -12.37
CA PRO A 5 22.99 15.00 -11.62
C PRO A 5 23.22 14.18 -10.34
N ASN A 6 24.19 13.27 -10.36
CA ASN A 6 24.49 12.35 -9.24
C ASN A 6 25.51 12.93 -8.23
N CYS A 7 25.83 14.22 -8.32
CA CYS A 7 26.86 14.86 -7.48
C CYS A 7 26.39 15.07 -6.03
N ASP A 8 25.08 15.17 -5.81
CA ASP A 8 24.44 15.30 -4.50
C ASP A 8 24.58 14.05 -3.61
N ARG A 9 24.72 12.87 -4.24
CA ARG A 9 24.77 11.55 -3.59
C ARG A 9 26.15 10.89 -3.62
N CYS A 10 27.18 11.60 -4.09
CA CYS A 10 28.51 11.04 -4.23
C CYS A 10 29.16 10.86 -2.83
N ARG A 11 29.92 9.77 -2.62
CA ARG A 11 30.38 9.27 -1.29
C ARG A 11 31.15 10.26 -0.41
N PHE A 12 31.69 11.33 -1.00
CA PHE A 12 32.39 12.40 -0.28
C PHE A 12 31.49 13.58 0.11
N TYR A 13 30.18 13.32 0.23
CA TYR A 13 29.14 14.21 0.79
C TYR A 13 29.37 15.67 0.46
N CYS A 14 29.33 15.99 -0.82
CA CYS A 14 29.70 17.30 -1.30
C CYS A 14 28.53 18.31 -1.29
N GLY A 15 27.72 18.28 -0.22
CA GLY A 15 26.82 19.38 0.12
C GLY A 15 27.55 20.72 0.32
N SER A 16 28.89 20.68 0.43
CA SER A 16 29.79 21.83 0.41
C SER A 16 30.62 21.86 -0.87
N HIS A 17 30.51 22.95 -1.63
CA HIS A 17 31.31 23.19 -2.85
C HIS A 17 32.81 23.28 -2.59
N TYR A 18 33.22 23.63 -1.37
CA TYR A 18 34.64 23.73 -1.00
C TYR A 18 35.32 22.36 -0.94
N LEU A 19 34.59 21.33 -0.48
CA LEU A 19 35.11 19.97 -0.39
C LEU A 19 35.25 19.34 -1.78
N VAL A 20 34.34 19.64 -2.70
CA VAL A 20 34.43 19.21 -4.11
C VAL A 20 35.73 19.69 -4.74
N CYS A 21 36.05 20.98 -4.63
CA CYS A 21 37.23 21.56 -5.26
C CYS A 21 38.54 21.07 -4.64
N ALA A 22 38.53 20.66 -3.37
CA ALA A 22 39.71 20.08 -2.73
C ALA A 22 39.98 18.64 -3.20
N VAL A 23 38.93 17.84 -3.41
CA VAL A 23 39.04 16.43 -3.80
C VAL A 23 39.17 16.27 -5.33
N LEU A 24 38.45 17.10 -6.09
CA LEU A 24 38.37 17.07 -7.56
C LEU A 24 38.65 18.49 -8.12
N PRO A 25 39.89 19.01 -8.01
CA PRO A 25 40.21 20.38 -8.41
C PRO A 25 39.99 20.67 -9.90
N ASN A 26 40.13 19.64 -10.75
CA ASN A 26 39.90 19.74 -12.19
C ASN A 26 38.49 19.30 -12.62
N GLY A 27 37.65 18.89 -11.66
CA GLY A 27 36.38 18.23 -11.94
C GLY A 27 36.54 16.78 -12.42
N PRO A 28 35.42 16.06 -12.62
CA PRO A 28 35.43 14.71 -13.16
C PRO A 28 35.65 14.70 -14.68
N ASP A 29 36.38 13.70 -15.19
CA ASP A 29 36.71 13.55 -16.62
C ASP A 29 35.50 13.10 -17.49
N GLY A 30 34.29 13.00 -16.91
CA GLY A 30 33.12 12.45 -17.59
C GLY A 30 31.78 12.89 -16.99
N ARG A 31 30.69 12.25 -17.44
CA ARG A 31 29.31 12.52 -16.98
C ARG A 31 28.91 11.72 -15.73
N GLU A 32 29.82 10.90 -15.21
CA GLU A 32 29.56 10.01 -14.08
C GLU A 32 30.55 10.33 -12.94
N CYS A 33 30.09 10.28 -11.69
CA CYS A 33 30.98 10.45 -10.52
C CYS A 33 31.64 9.09 -10.26
N TYR A 34 32.96 8.97 -10.43
CA TYR A 34 33.69 7.75 -10.08
C TYR A 34 33.53 7.36 -8.59
N HIS A 35 33.20 8.33 -7.74
CA HIS A 35 32.95 8.13 -6.33
C HIS A 35 31.45 7.96 -6.00
N PHE A 36 30.59 7.77 -7.01
CA PHE A 36 29.17 7.44 -6.81
C PHE A 36 29.08 6.00 -6.31
N ALA A 37 29.02 5.86 -5.00
CA ALA A 37 28.79 4.60 -4.33
C ALA A 37 27.80 4.86 -3.19
N PRO A 38 26.87 3.91 -2.91
CA PRO A 38 26.10 3.95 -1.69
C PRO A 38 27.05 4.03 -0.48
N GLU A 39 26.66 4.74 0.57
CA GLU A 39 27.50 4.79 1.76
C GLU A 39 27.67 3.37 2.33
N PRO A 40 28.91 2.94 2.67
CA PRO A 40 29.16 1.57 3.12
C PRO A 40 28.37 1.19 4.38
N ASN A 41 28.03 2.19 5.19
CA ASN A 41 27.30 2.06 6.44
C ASN A 41 26.01 2.91 6.41
N ALA A 42 25.45 3.18 5.22
CA ALA A 42 24.10 3.73 5.19
C ALA A 42 23.19 2.69 5.85
N GLU A 43 22.63 3.04 7.00
CA GLU A 43 21.49 2.32 7.55
C GLU A 43 20.43 2.22 6.45
N PRO A 44 19.84 1.04 6.20
CA PRO A 44 18.76 0.91 5.24
C PRO A 44 17.72 1.96 5.59
N GLN A 45 17.33 2.76 4.59
CA GLN A 45 16.35 3.81 4.80
C GLN A 45 15.08 3.16 5.36
N GLU A 46 14.78 3.41 6.64
CA GLU A 46 13.53 2.95 7.25
C GLU A 46 12.39 3.63 6.49
N LEU A 47 11.77 2.86 5.58
CA LEU A 47 10.52 3.23 4.95
C LEU A 47 9.51 3.32 6.08
N TRP A 48 8.86 4.48 6.22
CA TRP A 48 7.83 4.66 7.23
C TRP A 48 6.77 3.57 7.08
N GLU A 49 6.47 2.87 8.18
CA GLU A 49 5.40 1.88 8.26
C GLU A 49 4.43 2.21 9.41
N PRO A 50 3.11 2.07 9.21
CA PRO A 50 2.13 2.23 10.28
C PRO A 50 2.18 1.03 11.25
N GLN A 51 1.79 1.26 12.51
CA GLN A 51 1.73 0.19 13.51
C GLN A 51 0.84 -0.97 13.04
N GLY A 52 1.39 -2.19 13.04
CA GLY A 52 0.68 -3.42 12.64
C GLY A 52 0.83 -3.81 11.17
N VAL A 53 1.66 -3.11 10.40
CA VAL A 53 1.93 -3.39 8.98
C VAL A 53 3.44 -3.49 8.78
N ARG A 54 3.90 -4.42 7.93
CA ARG A 54 5.30 -4.53 7.53
C ARG A 54 5.44 -4.78 6.04
N TYR A 55 6.59 -4.42 5.47
CA TYR A 55 6.91 -4.75 4.09
C TYR A 55 7.35 -6.23 3.96
N ILE A 56 6.73 -6.95 3.03
CA ILE A 56 7.14 -8.29 2.57
C ILE A 56 7.27 -8.20 1.05
N ASP A 57 8.45 -8.48 0.51
CA ASP A 57 8.72 -8.43 -0.93
C ASP A 57 8.28 -7.10 -1.60
N ASP A 58 8.59 -5.97 -0.94
CA ASP A 58 8.21 -4.61 -1.34
C ASP A 58 6.69 -4.30 -1.29
N GLU A 59 5.86 -5.18 -0.74
CA GLU A 59 4.42 -4.99 -0.53
C GLU A 59 4.09 -4.76 0.96
N LEU A 60 3.23 -3.78 1.27
CA LEU A 60 2.74 -3.52 2.63
C LEU A 60 1.73 -4.60 3.02
N VAL A 61 2.11 -5.48 3.95
CA VAL A 61 1.24 -6.55 4.48
C VAL A 61 0.82 -6.22 5.91
N ILE A 62 -0.49 -6.24 6.16
CA ILE A 62 -1.05 -6.06 7.51
C ILE A 62 -0.83 -7.36 8.27
N GLU A 63 0.01 -7.32 9.29
CA GLU A 63 0.38 -8.54 10.02
C GLU A 63 -0.55 -8.76 11.21
N ARG A 64 -0.87 -7.71 11.97
CA ARG A 64 -1.72 -7.76 13.19
C ARG A 64 -2.28 -6.38 13.51
N VAL A 65 -3.60 -6.28 13.72
CA VAL A 65 -4.21 -5.04 14.21
C VAL A 65 -4.38 -5.16 15.72
N THR A 66 -3.76 -4.26 16.48
CA THR A 66 -4.05 -4.09 17.91
C THR A 66 -5.04 -2.94 18.07
N TYR A 67 -6.17 -3.18 18.74
CA TYR A 67 -7.13 -2.11 19.09
C TYR A 67 -7.27 -2.07 20.61
N ASN A 68 -7.05 -0.91 21.20
CA ASN A 68 -7.10 -0.71 22.66
C ASN A 68 -6.23 -1.68 23.47
N GLY A 69 -5.09 -2.13 22.92
CA GLY A 69 -4.18 -3.06 23.60
C GLY A 69 -4.58 -4.54 23.51
N GLU A 70 -5.67 -4.87 22.81
CA GLU A 70 -6.05 -6.25 22.49
C GLU A 70 -5.61 -6.60 21.07
N GLU A 71 -4.98 -7.77 20.91
CA GLU A 71 -4.60 -8.32 19.61
C GLU A 71 -5.85 -8.80 18.89
N ILE A 72 -6.28 -8.05 17.86
CA ILE A 72 -7.32 -8.53 16.96
C ILE A 72 -6.64 -9.53 16.02
N ARG A 73 -6.88 -10.82 16.24
CA ARG A 73 -6.59 -11.83 15.23
C ARG A 73 -7.47 -11.54 14.03
N GLN A 74 -6.89 -11.00 12.96
CA GLN A 74 -7.55 -11.05 11.67
C GLN A 74 -7.75 -12.53 11.34
N LEU A 75 -9.00 -12.99 11.32
CA LEU A 75 -9.28 -14.32 10.80
C LEU A 75 -8.72 -14.34 9.37
N PRO A 76 -8.01 -15.40 8.97
CA PRO A 76 -7.53 -15.50 7.61
C PRO A 76 -8.72 -15.29 6.67
N GLN A 77 -8.62 -14.29 5.78
CA GLN A 77 -9.61 -14.10 4.73
C GLN A 77 -9.65 -15.41 3.92
N HIS A 78 -10.66 -16.22 4.19
CA HIS A 78 -10.85 -17.51 3.55
C HIS A 78 -11.41 -17.37 2.13
N TRP A 79 -11.75 -16.14 1.73
CA TRP A 79 -12.31 -15.84 0.41
C TRP A 79 -11.20 -15.51 -0.58
N THR A 80 -11.22 -16.20 -1.70
CA THR A 80 -10.52 -15.83 -2.93
C THR A 80 -10.97 -14.45 -3.40
N ARG A 81 -10.19 -13.81 -4.27
CA ARG A 81 -10.51 -12.47 -4.79
C ARG A 81 -11.86 -12.47 -5.52
N GLU A 82 -12.15 -13.52 -6.28
CA GLU A 82 -13.42 -13.70 -6.98
C GLU A 82 -14.60 -13.79 -6.01
N GLU A 83 -14.44 -14.53 -4.91
CA GLU A 83 -15.45 -14.62 -3.85
C GLU A 83 -15.67 -13.29 -3.13
N GLN A 84 -14.63 -12.46 -2.98
CA GLN A 84 -14.76 -11.11 -2.40
C GLN A 84 -15.48 -10.14 -3.34
N LEU A 85 -15.29 -10.27 -4.65
CA LEU A 85 -15.92 -9.41 -5.65
C LEU A 85 -17.38 -9.78 -5.90
N TRP A 86 -17.73 -11.08 -5.76
CA TRP A 86 -19.08 -11.56 -6.03
C TRP A 86 -20.18 -10.80 -5.27
N PRO A 87 -20.07 -10.51 -3.95
CA PRO A 87 -21.05 -9.72 -3.22
C PRO A 87 -21.22 -8.32 -3.79
N ILE A 88 -20.13 -7.64 -4.19
CA ILE A 88 -20.20 -6.29 -4.75
C ILE A 88 -21.03 -6.28 -6.03
N ASP A 89 -20.89 -7.32 -6.86
CA ASP A 89 -21.53 -7.40 -8.16
C ASP A 89 -22.96 -7.97 -8.11
N ASN A 90 -23.32 -8.72 -7.06
CA ASN A 90 -24.55 -9.51 -7.03
C ASN A 90 -25.46 -9.24 -5.83
N HIS A 91 -24.94 -8.64 -4.75
CA HIS A 91 -25.73 -8.47 -3.53
C HIS A 91 -26.74 -7.33 -3.68
N PRO A 92 -28.01 -7.51 -3.25
CA PRO A 92 -29.04 -6.48 -3.30
C PRO A 92 -28.66 -5.13 -2.68
N MET A 93 -27.78 -5.12 -1.67
CA MET A 93 -27.24 -3.90 -1.07
C MET A 93 -26.52 -2.99 -2.07
N PHE A 94 -25.85 -3.57 -3.07
CA PHE A 94 -25.09 -2.82 -4.06
C PHE A 94 -25.83 -2.71 -5.39
N THR A 95 -26.56 -3.75 -5.79
CA THR A 95 -27.26 -3.81 -7.08
C THR A 95 -28.70 -3.31 -7.02
N GLY A 96 -29.31 -3.28 -5.83
CA GLY A 96 -30.74 -3.04 -5.64
C GLY A 96 -31.63 -4.17 -6.15
N ARG A 97 -31.08 -5.33 -6.52
CA ARG A 97 -31.82 -6.44 -7.15
C ARG A 97 -31.46 -7.80 -6.55
N CYS A 98 -32.44 -8.69 -6.50
CA CYS A 98 -32.22 -10.07 -6.08
C CYS A 98 -31.35 -10.80 -7.11
N PRO A 99 -30.25 -11.47 -6.71
CA PRO A 99 -29.41 -12.23 -7.63
C PRO A 99 -30.12 -13.46 -8.22
N SER A 100 -31.15 -13.97 -7.54
CA SER A 100 -31.89 -15.17 -7.97
C SER A 100 -33.02 -14.84 -8.95
N CYS A 101 -33.90 -13.89 -8.60
CA CYS A 101 -35.11 -13.60 -9.39
C CYS A 101 -35.12 -12.22 -10.07
N GLY A 102 -34.15 -11.35 -9.78
CA GLY A 102 -34.07 -9.99 -10.34
C GLY A 102 -35.08 -8.99 -9.76
N ALA A 103 -35.85 -9.35 -8.72
CA ALA A 103 -36.78 -8.45 -8.06
C ALA A 103 -36.05 -7.22 -7.49
N GLU A 104 -36.66 -6.04 -7.62
CA GLU A 104 -36.11 -4.79 -7.12
C GLU A 104 -36.40 -4.63 -5.62
N PHE A 105 -35.38 -4.18 -4.89
CA PHE A 105 -35.50 -3.84 -3.48
C PHE A 105 -35.81 -2.35 -3.32
N ASP A 106 -36.60 -2.02 -2.31
CA ASP A 106 -36.87 -0.63 -1.95
C ASP A 106 -35.57 0.09 -1.54
N ARG A 107 -35.43 1.35 -1.96
CA ARG A 107 -34.20 2.13 -1.91
C ARG A 107 -33.93 2.80 -0.57
N ASP A 108 -34.75 2.53 0.45
CA ASP A 108 -34.46 2.97 1.82
C ASP A 108 -33.43 2.04 2.48
N PHE A 109 -32.21 2.08 1.92
CA PHE A 109 -31.08 1.23 2.29
C PHE A 109 -30.56 1.50 3.71
N THR A 110 -30.92 2.65 4.29
CA THR A 110 -30.41 3.13 5.57
C THR A 110 -30.97 2.42 6.80
N ALA A 111 -32.12 1.75 6.67
CA ALA A 111 -32.78 1.06 7.79
C ALA A 111 -32.87 -0.46 7.62
N ARG A 112 -32.40 -1.01 6.49
CA ARG A 112 -32.62 -2.41 6.14
C ARG A 112 -31.46 -3.29 6.59
N VAL A 113 -31.74 -4.15 7.57
CA VAL A 113 -30.78 -5.12 8.13
C VAL A 113 -30.82 -6.46 7.38
N HIS A 114 -31.96 -6.82 6.78
CA HIS A 114 -32.15 -8.10 6.09
C HIS A 114 -32.53 -7.91 4.63
N TRP A 115 -31.82 -8.62 3.74
CA TRP A 115 -32.00 -8.55 2.29
C TRP A 115 -32.75 -9.75 1.72
N ASP A 116 -33.61 -10.38 2.52
CA ASP A 116 -34.38 -11.54 2.10
C ASP A 116 -35.37 -11.19 0.99
N CYS A 117 -35.46 -12.09 0.02
CA CYS A 117 -36.35 -11.99 -1.13
C CYS A 117 -37.45 -13.05 -1.04
N ASP A 118 -38.67 -12.67 -1.42
CA ASP A 118 -39.83 -13.58 -1.48
C ASP A 118 -39.63 -14.79 -2.40
N CYS A 119 -38.63 -14.75 -3.29
CA CYS A 119 -38.25 -15.91 -4.12
C CYS A 119 -37.47 -16.99 -3.35
N GLY A 120 -37.23 -16.80 -2.04
CA GLY A 120 -36.51 -17.73 -1.18
C GLY A 120 -34.98 -17.52 -1.14
N TRP A 121 -34.47 -16.43 -1.72
CA TRP A 121 -33.09 -16.02 -1.53
C TRP A 121 -32.98 -15.27 -0.19
N MET A 122 -32.05 -15.67 0.67
CA MET A 122 -31.83 -15.08 1.99
C MET A 122 -30.38 -14.61 2.12
N ASP A 123 -30.19 -13.50 2.82
CA ASP A 123 -28.86 -12.95 3.10
C ASP A 123 -28.36 -13.49 4.44
N ASP A 124 -27.47 -14.49 4.39
CA ASP A 124 -26.89 -15.14 5.57
C ASP A 124 -25.68 -14.37 6.16
N SER A 125 -25.45 -13.12 5.74
CA SER A 125 -24.33 -12.29 6.21
C SER A 125 -24.65 -11.67 7.59
N VAL A 126 -23.98 -12.13 8.65
CA VAL A 126 -24.05 -11.54 10.01
C VAL A 126 -22.66 -11.21 10.52
#